data_AF-A0A1M6EVP2-F1
#
_entry.id   AF-A0A1M6EVP2-F1
#
_cell.length_a   1.000
_cell.length_b   1.000
_cell.length_c   1.000
_cell.angle_alpha   90.00
_cell.angle_beta   90.00
_cell.angle_gamma   90.00
#
_symmetry.space_group_name_H-M   'P 1'
#
loop_
_entity.id
_entity.type
_entity.pdbx_description
1 polymer ?
#
loop_
_entity_poly.entity_id
_entity_poly.type
_entity_poly.pdbx_seq_one_letter_code
_entity_poly.pdbx_strand_id
1 'polypeptide(L)'
;MLYYVRSGNYSMDLDLTFEKLIKKQAKYESTVLGLNLLISRLQKKYSINQSPEELQICLQEMKAFFEKFGSILEKDMEALKKL
;
A
#
# COMPACT_ATOMS: atom_id res chain seq x y z
N MET A 1 13.32 -13.60 20.06
CA MET A 1 13.06 -12.16 20.34
C MET A 1 12.80 -11.48 19.02
N LEU A 2 11.54 -11.43 18.58
CA LEU A 2 11.16 -10.79 17.31
C LEU A 2 10.35 -9.54 17.67
N TYR A 3 10.90 -8.39 17.33
CA TYR A 3 10.27 -7.09 17.53
C TYR A 3 9.06 -6.97 16.59
N TYR A 4 7.85 -7.18 17.11
CA TYR A 4 6.65 -6.68 16.47
C TYR A 4 6.58 -5.17 16.72
N VAL A 5 7.10 -4.40 15.77
CA VAL A 5 6.78 -2.97 15.66
C VAL A 5 5.27 -2.88 15.48
N ARG A 6 4.64 -2.09 16.35
CA ARG A 6 3.21 -1.82 16.39
C ARG A 6 2.80 -1.04 15.13
N SER A 7 2.59 -1.74 14.02
CA SER A 7 1.96 -1.19 12.81
C SER A 7 0.45 -1.14 13.03
N GLY A 8 -0.21 -0.04 12.64
CA GLY A 8 -1.67 0.05 12.60
C GLY A 8 -2.29 -1.19 11.95
N ASN A 9 -3.41 -1.65 12.50
CA ASN A 9 -4.07 -2.91 12.13
C ASN A 9 -4.57 -2.91 10.68
N TYR A 10 -3.71 -3.19 9.71
CA TYR A 10 -4.12 -3.64 8.38
C TYR A 10 -4.29 -5.15 8.40
N SER A 11 -5.42 -5.65 7.91
CA SER A 11 -5.66 -7.09 7.80
C SER A 11 -4.70 -7.72 6.80
N MET A 12 -4.37 -9.00 6.99
CA MET A 12 -3.48 -9.77 6.10
C MET A 12 -3.92 -9.70 4.63
N ASP A 13 -5.24 -9.58 4.38
CA ASP A 13 -5.82 -9.39 3.04
C ASP A 13 -5.44 -8.06 2.39
N LEU A 14 -5.37 -6.97 3.15
CA LEU A 14 -5.04 -5.63 2.64
C LEU A 14 -3.57 -5.52 2.23
N ASP A 15 -2.70 -6.21 2.96
CA ASP A 15 -1.27 -6.30 2.62
C ASP A 15 -1.07 -6.97 1.26
N LEU A 16 -1.83 -8.03 0.97
CA LEU A 16 -1.81 -8.71 -0.33
C LEU A 16 -2.32 -7.81 -1.45
N THR A 17 -3.39 -7.02 -1.20
CA THR A 17 -3.88 -6.07 -2.19
C THR A 17 -2.84 -4.98 -2.47
N PHE A 18 -2.21 -4.41 -1.44
CA PHE A 18 -1.15 -3.42 -1.63
C PHE A 18 0.03 -4.00 -2.40
N GLU A 19 0.44 -5.23 -2.10
CA GLU A 19 1.49 -5.92 -2.84
C GLU A 19 1.13 -6.07 -4.32
N LYS A 20 -0.09 -6.54 -4.63
CA LYS A 20 -0.57 -6.64 -6.03
C LYS A 20 -0.56 -5.30 -6.74
N LEU A 21 -0.94 -4.21 -6.07
CA LEU A 21 -0.88 -2.86 -6.63
C LEU A 21 0.56 -2.41 -6.92
N ILE A 22 1.48 -2.62 -5.97
CA ILE A 22 2.91 -2.26 -6.13
C ILE A 22 3.53 -3.07 -7.28
N LYS A 23 3.17 -4.35 -7.41
CA LYS A 23 3.63 -5.24 -8.48
C LYS A 23 2.93 -5.01 -9.83
N LYS A 24 2.00 -4.05 -9.93
CA LYS A 24 1.14 -3.80 -11.11
C LYS A 24 0.30 -5.01 -11.54
N GLN A 25 0.01 -5.93 -10.61
CA GLN A 25 -0.86 -7.09 -10.85
C GLN A 25 -2.34 -6.76 -10.68
N ALA A 26 -2.64 -5.68 -9.95
CA ALA A 26 -3.97 -5.10 -9.86
C ALA A 26 -3.93 -3.63 -10.28
N LYS A 27 -5.01 -3.14 -10.89
CA LYS A 27 -5.20 -1.72 -11.19
C LYS A 27 -6.24 -1.15 -10.24
N TYR A 28 -5.91 -0.01 -9.65
CA TYR A 28 -6.82 0.75 -8.81
C TYR A 28 -6.62 2.24 -9.09
N GLU A 29 -7.72 2.98 -9.13
CA GLU A 29 -7.71 4.43 -9.32
C GLU A 29 -8.64 5.05 -8.27
N SER A 30 -8.07 5.95 -7.48
CA SER A 30 -8.75 6.68 -6.42
C SER A 30 -9.24 8.03 -6.94
N THR A 31 -10.29 8.58 -6.32
CA THR A 31 -10.62 10.00 -6.46
C THR A 31 -9.62 10.90 -5.73
N VAL A 32 -8.82 10.35 -4.82
CA VAL A 32 -7.77 11.05 -4.08
C VAL A 32 -6.47 11.03 -4.88
N LEU A 33 -6.10 12.17 -5.47
CA LEU A 33 -4.89 12.31 -6.28
C LEU A 33 -3.62 11.84 -5.55
N GLY A 34 -3.51 12.13 -4.25
CA GLY A 34 -2.37 11.71 -3.43
C GLY A 34 -2.15 10.20 -3.41
N LEU A 35 -3.22 9.41 -3.39
CA LEU A 35 -3.13 7.95 -3.43
C LEU A 35 -2.67 7.44 -4.80
N ASN A 36 -3.17 8.04 -5.89
CA ASN A 36 -2.76 7.68 -7.26
C ASN A 36 -1.28 7.98 -7.51
N LEU A 37 -0.80 9.13 -7.02
CA LEU A 37 0.60 9.51 -7.09
C LEU A 37 1.48 8.58 -6.26
N LEU A 38 1.04 8.21 -5.06
CA LEU A 38 1.73 7.24 -4.21
C LEU A 38 1.88 5.89 -4.92
N ILE A 39 0.78 5.32 -5.40
CA ILE A 39 0.77 4.03 -6.11
C ILE A 39 1.75 4.07 -7.30
N SER A 40 1.67 5.11 -8.13
CA SER A 40 2.54 5.27 -9.29
C SER A 40 4.03 5.35 -8.91
N ARG A 41 4.35 6.07 -7.83
CA ARG A 41 5.71 6.19 -7.31
C ARG A 41 6.23 4.86 -6.77
N LEU A 42 5.44 4.13 -5.97
CA LEU A 42 5.81 2.84 -5.40
C LEU A 42 6.01 1.78 -6.49
N GLN A 43 5.10 1.74 -7.47
CA GLN A 43 5.23 0.88 -8.64
C GLN A 43 6.53 1.15 -9.41
N LYS A 44 6.86 2.43 -9.66
CA LYS A 44 8.12 2.80 -10.32
C LYS A 44 9.33 2.38 -9.48
N LYS A 45 9.29 2.63 -8.17
CA LYS A 45 10.38 2.28 -7.23
C LYS A 45 10.67 0.78 -7.25
N TYR A 46 9.64 -0.05 -7.07
CA TYR A 46 9.77 -1.50 -7.11
C TYR A 46 10.16 -2.02 -8.50
N SER A 47 9.69 -1.39 -9.59
CA SER A 47 10.11 -1.78 -10.95
C SER A 47 11.61 -1.58 -11.21
N ILE A 48 12.25 -0.63 -10.51
CA ILE A 48 13.69 -0.38 -10.62
C ILE A 48 14.50 -1.40 -9.80
N ASN A 49 13.97 -1.82 -8.64
CA ASN A 49 14.62 -2.78 -7.75
C ASN A 49 13.59 -3.78 -7.21
N GLN A 50 13.46 -4.92 -7.87
CA GLN A 50 12.45 -5.95 -7.56
C GLN A 50 12.89 -6.88 -6.42
N SER A 51 13.47 -6.34 -5.34
CA SER A 51 13.91 -7.12 -4.20
C SER A 51 12.80 -7.26 -3.13
N PRO A 52 12.80 -8.33 -2.33
CA PRO A 52 11.88 -8.47 -1.19
C PRO A 52 11.98 -7.31 -0.19
N GLU A 53 13.18 -6.78 0.03
CA GLU A 53 13.43 -5.65 0.92
C GLU A 53 12.78 -4.37 0.38
N GLU A 54 12.90 -4.12 -0.93
CA GLU A 54 12.29 -2.94 -1.56
C GLU A 54 10.76 -3.02 -1.53
N LEU A 55 10.20 -4.22 -1.75
CA LEU A 55 8.77 -4.46 -1.62
C LEU A 55 8.28 -4.13 -0.21
N GLN A 56 9.02 -4.59 0.81
CA GLN A 56 8.67 -4.32 2.20
C GLN A 56 8.71 -2.82 2.52
N ILE A 57 9.68 -2.08 2.00
CA ILE A 57 9.73 -0.61 2.15
C ILE A 57 8.50 0.03 1.50
N CYS A 58 8.12 -0.41 0.30
CA CYS A 58 6.95 0.11 -0.40
C CYS A 58 5.64 -0.18 0.36
N LEU A 59 5.51 -1.38 0.95
CA LEU A 59 4.37 -1.75 1.78
C LEU A 59 4.28 -0.89 3.04
N GLN A 60 5.40 -0.65 3.74
CA GLN A 60 5.41 0.21 4.92
C GLN A 60 5.04 1.66 4.58
N GLU A 61 5.51 2.17 3.45
CA GLU A 61 5.16 3.52 2.99
C GLU A 61 3.66 3.64 2.65
N MET A 62 3.08 2.62 2.01
CA MET A 62 1.64 2.54 1.76
C MET A 62 0.84 2.55 3.06
N LYS A 63 1.22 1.71 4.03
CA LYS A 63 0.57 1.62 5.35
C LYS A 63 0.64 2.94 6.11
N ALA A 64 1.81 3.58 6.14
CA ALA A 64 2.00 4.87 6.80
C ALA A 64 1.14 5.97 6.18
N PHE A 65 0.95 5.94 4.84
CA PHE A 65 0.06 6.87 4.16
C PHE A 65 -1.39 6.68 4.57
N PHE A 66 -1.91 5.45 4.55
CA PHE A 66 -3.28 5.16 5.00
C PHE A 66 -3.48 5.45 6.49
N GLU A 67 -2.46 5.30 7.31
CA GLU A 67 -2.55 5.59 8.75
C GLU A 67 -2.67 7.09 8.98
N LYS A 68 -1.88 7.89 8.24
CA LYS A 68 -1.88 9.35 8.34
C LYS A 68 -3.13 9.99 7.73
N PHE A 69 -3.66 9.42 6.65
CA PHE A 69 -4.76 10.00 5.86
C PHE A 69 -6.05 9.18 5.92
N GLY A 70 -6.18 8.29 6.91
CA GLY A 70 -7.30 7.34 6.99
C GLY A 70 -8.69 7.98 6.94
N SER A 71 -8.86 9.17 7.52
CA SER A 71 -10.14 9.89 7.54
C SER A 71 -10.64 10.31 6.15
N ILE A 72 -9.75 10.49 5.17
CA ILE A 72 -10.12 10.83 3.78
C ILE A 72 -10.05 9.62 2.84
N LEU A 73 -9.43 8.52 3.28
CA LEU A 73 -9.22 7.31 2.50
C LEU A 73 -10.14 6.16 2.92
N GLU A 74 -11.17 6.42 3.74
CA GLU A 74 -12.08 5.38 4.23
C GLU A 74 -12.73 4.60 3.07
N LYS A 75 -13.25 5.34 2.07
CA LYS A 75 -13.84 4.75 0.86
C LYS A 75 -12.83 3.94 0.06
N ASP A 76 -11.60 4.44 -0.05
CA ASP A 76 -10.52 3.73 -0.75
C ASP A 76 -10.17 2.43 -0.02
N MET A 77 -10.08 2.47 1.30
CA MET A 77 -9.77 1.31 2.12
C MET A 77 -10.87 0.23 2.00
N GLU A 78 -12.14 0.62 1.95
CA GLU A 78 -13.23 -0.32 1.68
C GLU A 78 -13.20 -0.89 0.27
N ALA A 79 -12.88 -0.08 -0.74
CA ALA A 79 -12.77 -0.53 -2.13
C ALA A 79 -11.61 -1.52 -2.31
N LEU A 80 -10.46 -1.25 -1.69
CA LEU A 80 -9.27 -2.09 -1.75
C LEU A 80 -9.46 -3.44 -1.04
N LYS A 81 -10.31 -3.52 -0.01
CA LYS A 81 -10.68 -4.80 0.63
C LYS A 81 -11.50 -5.73 -0.29
N LYS A 82 -12.06 -5.21 -1.38
CA LYS A 82 -12.91 -5.97 -2.32
C LYS A 82 -12.18 -6.40 -3.60
N LEU A 83 -10.89 -6.11 -3.70
CA LEU A 83 -10.00 -6.34 -4.85
C LEU A 83 -9.18 -7.63 -4.68
#